data_AF-A0A7T1WQ17-F1
#
_entry.id   AF-A0A7T1WQ17-F1
#
_cell.length_a   1.000
_cell.length_b   1.000
_cell.length_c   1.000
_cell.angle_alpha   90.00
_cell.angle_beta   90.00
_cell.angle_gamma   90.00
#
_symmetry.space_group_name_H-M   'P 1'
#
loop_
_entity.id
_entity.type
_entity.pdbx_description
1 polymer ?
#
loop_
_entity_poly.entity_id
_entity_poly.type
_entity_poly.pdbx_seq_one_letter_code
_entity_poly.pdbx_strand_id
1 'polypeptide(L)'
;MSPAADAPSWPALPAHAGTEDHALAAAPLTEEEAAGRVLSGALRWTEANLEWFAPQRWQEYLPPRPFGPGPLLELLGLIRVLERSGLMPPDAPLRIRALDLAEEATHTDDFARGMNRVDELFPYHLNLIGLMECLGRPQRELRTRCEALLAAGSGGHALPYKPVLNRIELRYFIDRGGFTAPAALPGLGTLHRQSIAALGPDVLHLTESEIYAFTHVLFYVTDFGRRRDLLGGPEELAGLRETVRVLLGVQLARGSLDLLAELLLCVSALSSDGEGVQHSGPGRGRSDGSEFLVSAGWNALARAARADGSVPSPVHRPDILDGLTGDKAAAYVFGTCYHTTLAAALAAGAAPAAVPKGSRADGAGNSCAPPTPMPRAGPEEIRRWARAAASRTSGPAREGEHGACRGHLGPLLVLAVQARDPDVLADVLLAAERLGLGGDSLVRSAQALLTAWSR
;
A
#
# COMPACT_ATOMS: atom_id res chain seq x y z
N MET A 1 17.33 -0.76 39.88
CA MET A 1 17.42 -1.71 38.76
C MET A 1 17.51 -0.87 37.50
N SER A 2 18.70 -0.72 36.93
CA SER A 2 18.84 -0.04 35.63
C SER A 2 18.09 -0.87 34.58
N PRO A 3 17.23 -0.27 33.75
CA PRO A 3 16.73 -0.97 32.58
C PRO A 3 17.97 -1.31 31.74
N ALA A 4 18.17 -2.60 31.46
CA ALA A 4 19.11 -2.99 30.43
C ALA A 4 18.70 -2.22 29.17
N ALA A 5 19.59 -1.39 28.64
CA ALA A 5 19.33 -0.66 27.41
C ALA A 5 18.88 -1.67 26.35
N ASP A 6 17.68 -1.48 25.81
CA ASP A 6 17.16 -2.30 24.71
C ASP A 6 18.21 -2.23 23.58
N ALA A 7 18.91 -3.34 23.33
CA ALA A 7 19.91 -3.40 22.28
C ALA A 7 19.27 -3.04 20.92
N PRO A 8 20.03 -2.46 19.98
CA PRO A 8 19.54 -2.18 18.63
C PRO A 8 18.89 -3.43 18.02
N SER A 9 17.70 -3.26 17.44
CA SER A 9 16.90 -4.36 16.90
C SER A 9 16.50 -4.06 15.48
N TRP A 10 17.13 -4.76 14.53
CA TRP A 10 16.82 -4.69 13.11
C TRP A 10 15.98 -5.91 12.72
N PRO A 11 14.73 -5.72 12.23
CA PRO A 11 13.91 -6.84 11.75
C PRO A 11 14.61 -7.60 10.62
N ALA A 12 14.46 -8.93 10.61
CA ALA A 12 14.93 -9.74 9.49
C ALA A 12 14.21 -9.32 8.20
N LEU A 13 14.97 -9.22 7.10
CA LEU A 13 14.40 -8.93 5.80
C LEU A 13 13.65 -10.17 5.26
N PRO A 14 12.56 -9.99 4.50
CA PRO A 14 11.89 -11.08 3.81
C PRO A 14 12.81 -11.85 2.86
N ALA A 15 12.51 -13.12 2.59
CA ALA A 15 13.36 -13.99 1.76
C ALA A 15 13.62 -13.42 0.36
N HIS A 16 12.62 -12.76 -0.24
CA HIS A 16 12.74 -12.14 -1.57
C HIS A 16 13.57 -10.85 -1.58
N ALA A 17 13.82 -10.22 -0.43
CA ALA A 17 14.65 -9.02 -0.35
C ALA A 17 16.15 -9.36 -0.48
N GLY A 18 16.55 -10.63 -0.27
CA GLY A 18 17.94 -11.08 -0.29
C GLY A 18 18.44 -11.57 -1.66
N THR A 19 17.56 -11.87 -2.61
CA THR A 19 17.90 -12.62 -3.84
C THR A 19 18.54 -11.80 -4.96
N GLU A 20 18.97 -10.55 -4.72
CA GLU A 20 19.57 -9.70 -5.77
C GLU A 20 21.04 -10.03 -6.11
N ASP A 21 21.48 -11.28 -5.96
CA ASP A 21 22.80 -11.70 -6.40
C ASP A 21 22.86 -11.74 -7.94
N HIS A 22 23.34 -10.63 -8.51
CA HIS A 22 24.13 -10.52 -9.74
C HIS A 22 23.60 -11.07 -11.07
N ALA A 23 22.34 -11.54 -11.16
CA ALA A 23 21.75 -11.87 -12.46
C ALA A 23 21.64 -10.59 -13.31
N LEU A 24 22.56 -10.45 -14.28
CA LEU A 24 22.71 -9.37 -15.27
C LEU A 24 21.48 -8.47 -15.34
N ALA A 25 21.50 -7.39 -14.55
CA ALA A 25 20.34 -6.55 -14.33
C ALA A 25 19.87 -5.99 -15.68
N ALA A 26 18.73 -6.50 -16.16
CA ALA A 26 18.01 -5.84 -17.23
C ALA A 26 17.83 -4.36 -16.86
N ALA A 27 17.90 -3.47 -17.85
CA ALA A 27 17.66 -2.05 -17.61
C ALA A 27 16.34 -1.87 -16.83
N PRO A 28 16.29 -0.95 -15.86
CA PRO A 28 15.05 -0.69 -15.12
C PRO A 28 13.95 -0.33 -16.11
N LEU A 29 12.77 -0.88 -15.88
CA LEU A 29 11.58 -0.57 -16.66
C LEU A 29 11.16 0.87 -16.35
N THR A 30 10.52 1.52 -17.32
CA THR A 30 9.75 2.73 -17.02
C THR A 30 8.65 2.40 -16.02
N GLU A 31 8.14 3.43 -15.36
CA GLU A 31 7.12 3.28 -14.34
C GLU A 31 5.83 2.64 -14.90
N GLU A 32 5.42 3.07 -16.10
CA GLU A 32 4.26 2.53 -16.84
C GLU A 32 4.47 1.06 -17.23
N GLU A 33 5.64 0.71 -17.77
CA GLU A 33 5.96 -0.68 -18.14
C GLU A 33 5.99 -1.61 -16.93
N ALA A 34 6.58 -1.15 -15.82
CA ALA A 34 6.64 -1.92 -14.58
C ALA A 34 5.24 -2.14 -13.99
N ALA A 35 4.43 -1.08 -13.88
CA ALA A 35 3.05 -1.18 -13.39
C ALA A 35 2.18 -2.06 -14.30
N GLY A 36 2.28 -1.88 -15.62
CA GLY A 36 1.56 -2.69 -16.61
C GLY A 36 1.93 -4.18 -16.56
N ARG A 37 3.21 -4.49 -16.37
CA ARG A 37 3.69 -5.87 -16.18
C ARG A 37 3.14 -6.48 -14.89
N VAL A 38 3.18 -5.74 -13.77
CA VAL A 38 2.63 -6.17 -12.48
C VAL A 38 1.13 -6.44 -12.60
N LEU A 39 0.36 -5.50 -13.15
CA LEU A 39 -1.08 -5.65 -13.34
C LEU A 39 -1.41 -6.88 -14.19
N SER A 40 -0.76 -7.00 -15.35
CA SER A 40 -1.01 -8.12 -16.27
C SER A 40 -0.66 -9.47 -15.65
N GLY A 41 0.42 -9.54 -14.87
CA GLY A 41 0.80 -10.74 -14.13
C GLY A 41 -0.23 -11.10 -13.06
N ALA A 42 -0.58 -10.13 -12.22
CA ALA A 42 -1.53 -10.30 -11.12
C ALA A 42 -2.92 -10.74 -11.61
N LEU A 43 -3.42 -10.18 -12.73
CA LEU A 43 -4.71 -10.57 -13.29
C LEU A 43 -4.71 -12.00 -13.83
N ARG A 44 -3.66 -12.39 -14.58
CA ARG A 44 -3.52 -13.80 -15.02
C ARG A 44 -3.44 -14.76 -13.85
N TRP A 45 -2.68 -14.40 -12.81
CA TRP A 45 -2.58 -15.22 -11.61
C TRP A 45 -3.92 -15.35 -10.89
N THR A 46 -4.64 -14.24 -10.75
CA THR A 46 -5.96 -14.20 -10.09
C THR A 46 -6.97 -15.07 -10.83
N GLU A 47 -7.01 -14.98 -12.17
CA GLU A 47 -7.88 -15.81 -13.00
C GLU A 47 -7.56 -17.30 -12.86
N ALA A 48 -6.27 -17.66 -12.89
CA ALA A 48 -5.83 -19.06 -12.72
C ALA A 48 -6.10 -19.64 -11.33
N ASN A 49 -6.30 -18.79 -10.32
CA ASN A 49 -6.49 -19.19 -8.91
C ASN A 49 -7.87 -18.80 -8.37
N LEU A 50 -8.83 -18.48 -9.24
CA LEU A 50 -10.10 -17.88 -8.84
C LEU A 50 -10.90 -18.72 -7.85
N GLU A 51 -10.86 -20.04 -7.96
CA GLU A 51 -11.57 -20.95 -7.05
C GLU A 51 -11.04 -20.89 -5.60
N TRP A 52 -9.80 -20.45 -5.37
CA TRP A 52 -9.25 -20.28 -4.02
C TRP A 52 -9.84 -19.10 -3.26
N PHE A 53 -10.54 -18.19 -3.96
CA PHE A 53 -11.31 -17.12 -3.33
C PHE A 53 -12.61 -17.61 -2.67
N ALA A 54 -13.07 -18.82 -3.00
CA ALA A 54 -14.23 -19.43 -2.38
C ALA A 54 -13.91 -19.81 -0.91
N PRO A 55 -14.75 -19.43 0.08
CA PRO A 55 -14.49 -19.73 1.49
C PRO A 55 -14.30 -21.23 1.77
N GLN A 56 -15.04 -22.09 1.08
CA GLN A 56 -14.97 -23.55 1.25
C GLN A 56 -13.60 -24.08 0.79
N ARG A 57 -13.16 -23.67 -0.40
CA ARG A 57 -11.87 -24.08 -0.95
C ARG A 57 -10.71 -23.58 -0.09
N TRP A 58 -10.80 -22.36 0.45
CA TRP A 58 -9.83 -21.85 1.41
C TRP A 58 -9.71 -22.76 2.64
N GLN A 59 -10.83 -23.11 3.26
CA GLN A 59 -10.86 -23.85 4.53
C GLN A 59 -10.39 -25.31 4.41
N GLU A 60 -10.32 -25.88 3.20
CA GLU A 60 -9.75 -27.22 2.98
C GLU A 60 -8.26 -27.30 3.34
N TYR A 61 -7.51 -26.21 3.12
CA TYR A 61 -6.04 -26.23 3.20
C TYR A 61 -5.43 -25.10 4.03
N LEU A 62 -6.18 -24.02 4.28
CA LEU A 62 -5.69 -22.81 4.96
C LEU A 62 -6.46 -22.57 6.27
N PRO A 63 -5.83 -21.90 7.26
CA PRO A 63 -6.49 -21.58 8.53
C PRO A 63 -7.80 -20.79 8.31
N PRO A 64 -8.86 -21.06 9.10
CA PRO A 64 -10.11 -20.34 8.98
C PRO A 64 -9.90 -18.85 9.25
N ARG A 65 -10.54 -18.00 8.44
CA ARG A 65 -10.53 -16.55 8.63
C ARG A 65 -11.71 -16.10 9.48
N PRO A 66 -11.59 -15.00 10.25
CA PRO A 66 -12.72 -14.42 10.98
C PRO A 66 -13.90 -14.12 10.05
N PHE A 67 -13.63 -13.52 8.90
CA PHE A 67 -14.59 -13.33 7.81
C PHE A 67 -14.18 -14.18 6.61
N GLY A 68 -14.88 -15.32 6.43
CA GLY A 68 -14.59 -16.30 5.38
C GLY A 68 -14.50 -15.70 3.97
N PRO A 69 -15.47 -14.87 3.53
CA PRO A 69 -15.43 -14.21 2.21
C PRO A 69 -14.42 -13.06 2.07
N GLY A 70 -13.48 -12.89 3.01
CA GLY A 70 -12.50 -11.79 2.99
C GLY A 70 -11.72 -11.65 1.67
N PRO A 71 -11.04 -12.70 1.18
CA PRO A 71 -10.31 -12.61 -0.10
C PRO A 71 -11.21 -12.21 -1.27
N LEU A 72 -12.45 -12.72 -1.28
CA LEU A 72 -13.41 -12.43 -2.33
C LEU A 72 -13.91 -10.98 -2.28
N LEU A 73 -14.09 -10.44 -1.08
CA LEU A 73 -14.40 -9.04 -0.85
C LEU A 73 -13.31 -8.13 -1.43
N GLU A 74 -12.04 -8.46 -1.20
CA GLU A 74 -10.88 -7.74 -1.77
C GLU A 74 -10.87 -7.82 -3.32
N LEU A 75 -11.13 -9.00 -3.87
CA LEU A 75 -11.20 -9.21 -5.33
C LEU A 75 -12.32 -8.38 -5.98
N LEU A 76 -13.51 -8.34 -5.39
CA LEU A 76 -14.60 -7.49 -5.89
C LEU A 76 -14.26 -6.00 -5.79
N GLY A 77 -13.51 -5.60 -4.75
CA GLY A 77 -12.94 -4.25 -4.64
C GLY A 77 -12.02 -3.90 -5.81
N LEU A 78 -11.11 -4.81 -6.16
CA LEU A 78 -10.23 -4.68 -7.32
C LEU A 78 -11.02 -4.57 -8.63
N ILE A 79 -11.96 -5.50 -8.87
CA ILE A 79 -12.80 -5.50 -10.07
C ILE A 79 -13.51 -4.14 -10.24
N ARG A 80 -14.09 -3.60 -9.15
CA ARG A 80 -14.74 -2.28 -9.18
C ARG A 80 -13.77 -1.18 -9.60
N VAL A 81 -12.54 -1.16 -9.10
CA VAL A 81 -11.54 -0.16 -9.50
C VAL A 81 -11.19 -0.32 -10.98
N LEU A 82 -10.94 -1.55 -11.44
CA LEU A 82 -10.60 -1.82 -12.84
C LEU A 82 -11.72 -1.47 -13.82
N GLU A 83 -12.98 -1.76 -13.49
CA GLU A 83 -14.13 -1.35 -14.30
C GLU A 83 -14.21 0.17 -14.43
N ARG A 84 -14.03 0.89 -13.31
CA ARG A 84 -14.08 2.36 -13.29
C ARG A 84 -12.94 3.00 -14.05
N SER A 85 -11.78 2.35 -14.09
CA SER A 85 -10.62 2.75 -14.88
C SER A 85 -10.72 2.34 -16.35
N GLY A 86 -11.76 1.59 -16.75
CA GLY A 86 -11.92 1.08 -18.12
C GLY A 86 -10.96 -0.06 -18.48
N LEU A 87 -10.32 -0.68 -17.48
CA LEU A 87 -9.34 -1.77 -17.63
C LEU A 87 -9.98 -3.16 -17.57
N MET A 88 -11.23 -3.25 -17.11
CA MET A 88 -12.00 -4.48 -17.07
C MET A 88 -13.39 -4.24 -17.63
N PRO A 89 -13.77 -4.90 -18.74
CA PRO A 89 -15.12 -4.78 -19.27
C PRO A 89 -16.14 -5.55 -18.39
N PRO A 90 -17.42 -5.13 -18.37
CA PRO A 90 -18.44 -5.77 -17.52
C PRO A 90 -18.72 -7.25 -17.85
N ASP A 91 -18.35 -7.73 -19.02
CA ASP A 91 -18.52 -9.12 -19.47
C ASP A 91 -17.23 -9.95 -19.31
N ALA A 92 -16.19 -9.42 -18.66
CA ALA A 92 -14.95 -10.16 -18.40
C ALA A 92 -15.23 -11.47 -17.62
N PRO A 93 -14.68 -12.63 -18.06
CA PRO A 93 -14.89 -13.92 -17.38
C PRO A 93 -14.50 -13.92 -15.91
N LEU A 94 -13.35 -13.33 -15.57
CA LEU A 94 -12.88 -13.16 -14.19
C LEU A 94 -13.92 -12.47 -13.31
N ARG A 95 -14.51 -11.38 -13.81
CA ARG A 95 -15.55 -10.64 -13.10
C ARG A 95 -16.80 -11.48 -12.87
N ILE A 96 -17.32 -12.11 -13.93
CA ILE A 96 -18.54 -12.91 -13.86
C ILE A 96 -18.37 -14.03 -12.83
N ARG A 97 -17.26 -14.78 -12.92
CA ARG A 97 -17.02 -15.90 -12.01
C ARG A 97 -16.74 -15.43 -10.57
N ALA A 98 -16.05 -14.31 -10.36
CA ALA A 98 -15.91 -13.74 -9.02
C ALA A 98 -17.27 -13.36 -8.40
N LEU A 99 -18.20 -12.82 -9.20
CA LEU A 99 -19.56 -12.54 -8.74
C LEU A 99 -20.36 -13.81 -8.47
N ASP A 100 -20.14 -14.90 -9.22
CA ASP A 100 -20.78 -16.20 -8.96
C ASP A 100 -20.33 -16.75 -7.61
N LEU A 101 -19.01 -16.77 -7.36
CA LEU A 101 -18.44 -17.17 -6.07
C LEU A 101 -18.99 -16.32 -4.92
N ALA A 102 -19.21 -15.02 -5.15
CA ALA A 102 -19.73 -14.13 -4.12
C ALA A 102 -21.19 -14.45 -3.78
N GLU A 103 -22.00 -14.71 -4.80
CA GLU A 103 -23.38 -15.15 -4.62
C GLU A 103 -23.45 -16.50 -3.91
N GLU A 104 -22.65 -17.49 -4.33
CA GLU A 104 -22.51 -18.79 -3.66
C GLU A 104 -22.15 -18.61 -2.17
N ALA A 105 -21.15 -17.77 -1.86
CA ALA A 105 -20.74 -17.49 -0.49
C ALA A 105 -21.85 -16.86 0.36
N THR A 106 -22.64 -15.94 -0.20
CA THR A 106 -23.74 -15.27 0.51
C THR A 106 -24.94 -16.19 0.79
N HIS A 107 -25.08 -17.29 0.05
CA HIS A 107 -26.15 -18.29 0.26
C HIS A 107 -25.80 -19.35 1.33
N THR A 108 -24.64 -19.25 1.97
CA THR A 108 -24.26 -20.19 3.04
C THR A 108 -24.92 -19.86 4.38
N ASP A 109 -25.20 -20.89 5.17
CA ASP A 109 -25.68 -20.72 6.55
C ASP A 109 -24.68 -19.94 7.41
N ASP A 110 -23.39 -20.10 7.17
CA ASP A 110 -22.33 -19.37 7.89
C ASP A 110 -22.39 -17.87 7.64
N PHE A 111 -22.62 -17.46 6.39
CA PHE A 111 -22.81 -16.05 6.06
C PHE A 111 -24.05 -15.48 6.74
N ALA A 112 -25.18 -16.20 6.69
CA ALA A 112 -26.41 -15.79 7.35
C ALA A 112 -26.24 -15.70 8.88
N ARG A 113 -25.58 -16.68 9.51
CA ARG A 113 -25.24 -16.65 10.94
C ARG A 113 -24.33 -15.48 11.28
N GLY A 114 -23.28 -15.26 10.49
CA GLY A 114 -22.33 -14.17 10.65
C GLY A 114 -23.01 -12.80 10.67
N MET A 115 -23.83 -12.53 9.66
CA MET A 115 -24.59 -11.29 9.54
C MET A 115 -25.55 -11.08 10.74
N ASN A 116 -26.14 -12.15 11.28
CA ASN A 116 -27.09 -12.06 12.39
C ASN A 116 -26.47 -11.82 13.76
N ARG A 117 -25.19 -12.15 13.94
CA ARG A 117 -24.48 -11.85 15.19
C ARG A 117 -24.26 -10.35 15.36
N VAL A 118 -24.17 -9.61 14.24
CA VAL A 118 -23.85 -8.19 14.19
C VAL A 118 -22.61 -7.87 15.06
N ASP A 119 -21.61 -8.74 14.95
CA ASP A 119 -20.32 -8.60 15.60
C ASP A 119 -19.44 -7.61 14.81
N GLU A 120 -18.17 -7.46 15.23
CA GLU A 120 -17.18 -6.61 14.57
C GLU A 120 -17.04 -6.81 13.05
N LEU A 121 -17.50 -7.94 12.49
CA LEU A 121 -17.41 -8.26 11.07
C LEU A 121 -18.65 -7.86 10.26
N PHE A 122 -19.70 -7.33 10.90
CA PHE A 122 -20.89 -6.83 10.19
C PHE A 122 -20.58 -5.83 9.06
N PRO A 123 -19.67 -4.84 9.23
CA PRO A 123 -19.30 -3.94 8.14
C PRO A 123 -18.80 -4.68 6.87
N TYR A 124 -18.14 -5.83 7.01
CA TYR A 124 -17.66 -6.61 5.87
C TYR A 124 -18.78 -7.38 5.15
N HIS A 125 -19.80 -7.84 5.88
CA HIS A 125 -21.01 -8.41 5.27
C HIS A 125 -21.74 -7.34 4.44
N LEU A 126 -21.93 -6.15 5.02
CA LEU A 126 -22.51 -5.01 4.33
C LEU A 126 -21.68 -4.60 3.10
N ASN A 127 -20.35 -4.58 3.23
CA ASN A 127 -19.44 -4.26 2.13
C ASN A 127 -19.59 -5.23 0.97
N LEU A 128 -19.68 -6.54 1.24
CA LEU A 128 -19.84 -7.58 0.23
C LEU A 128 -21.14 -7.38 -0.56
N ILE A 129 -22.26 -7.24 0.16
CA ILE A 129 -23.59 -7.01 -0.42
C ILE A 129 -23.58 -5.74 -1.29
N GLY A 130 -23.03 -4.64 -0.75
CA GLY A 130 -22.92 -3.38 -1.48
C GLY A 130 -21.98 -3.48 -2.69
N LEU A 131 -20.92 -4.29 -2.67
CA LEU A 131 -20.03 -4.50 -3.83
C LEU A 131 -20.74 -5.28 -4.93
N MET A 132 -21.41 -6.38 -4.59
CA MET A 132 -22.18 -7.16 -5.54
C MET A 132 -23.25 -6.31 -6.24
N GLU A 133 -23.96 -5.47 -5.49
CA GLU A 133 -24.92 -4.51 -6.04
C GLU A 133 -24.29 -3.49 -6.99
N CYS A 134 -23.18 -2.85 -6.58
CA CYS A 134 -22.45 -1.92 -7.45
C CYS A 134 -21.98 -2.58 -8.74
N LEU A 135 -21.65 -3.87 -8.69
CA LEU A 135 -21.19 -4.68 -9.82
C LEU A 135 -22.36 -5.39 -10.54
N GLY A 136 -23.60 -4.95 -10.34
CA GLY A 136 -24.75 -5.40 -11.13
C GLY A 136 -25.35 -6.75 -10.71
N ARG A 137 -25.04 -7.27 -9.52
CA ARG A 137 -25.64 -8.50 -8.96
C ARG A 137 -26.38 -8.22 -7.64
N PRO A 138 -27.57 -7.62 -7.71
CA PRO A 138 -28.25 -7.14 -6.51
C PRO A 138 -28.75 -8.24 -5.59
N GLN A 139 -28.62 -8.02 -4.27
CA GLN A 139 -28.97 -8.98 -3.22
C GLN A 139 -30.10 -8.41 -2.34
N ARG A 140 -31.29 -8.24 -2.93
CA ARG A 140 -32.39 -7.44 -2.35
C ARG A 140 -32.76 -7.82 -0.91
N GLU A 141 -32.90 -9.10 -0.62
CA GLU A 141 -33.27 -9.56 0.72
C GLU A 141 -32.18 -9.26 1.75
N LEU A 142 -30.91 -9.53 1.39
CA LEU A 142 -29.76 -9.24 2.23
C LEU A 142 -29.58 -7.72 2.43
N ARG A 143 -29.86 -6.92 1.40
CA ARG A 143 -29.85 -5.46 1.47
C ARG A 143 -30.89 -4.95 2.46
N THR A 144 -32.15 -5.35 2.34
CA THR A 144 -33.21 -4.97 3.28
C THR A 144 -32.85 -5.35 4.72
N ARG A 145 -32.22 -6.52 4.90
CA ARG A 145 -31.73 -6.94 6.22
C ARG A 145 -30.60 -6.05 6.74
N CYS A 146 -29.62 -5.70 5.91
CA CYS A 146 -28.56 -4.76 6.29
C CYS A 146 -29.11 -3.39 6.66
N GLU A 147 -30.08 -2.87 5.90
CA GLU A 147 -30.74 -1.60 6.20
C GLU A 147 -31.48 -1.65 7.55
N ALA A 148 -32.18 -2.75 7.84
CA ALA A 148 -32.83 -2.94 9.14
C ALA A 148 -31.82 -3.00 10.30
N LEU A 149 -30.71 -3.74 10.13
CA LEU A 149 -29.66 -3.85 11.14
C LEU A 149 -28.96 -2.51 11.40
N LEU A 150 -28.69 -1.73 10.34
CA LEU A 150 -28.16 -0.37 10.43
C LEU A 150 -29.13 0.58 11.14
N ALA A 151 -30.41 0.57 10.77
CA ALA A 151 -31.44 1.42 11.37
C ALA A 151 -31.62 1.13 12.87
N ALA A 152 -31.49 -0.13 13.28
CA ALA A 152 -31.51 -0.53 14.67
C ALA A 152 -30.24 -0.17 15.45
N GLY A 153 -29.18 0.31 14.78
CA GLY A 153 -27.89 0.60 15.42
C GLY A 153 -27.19 -0.65 15.97
N SER A 154 -27.50 -1.82 15.40
CA SER A 154 -27.01 -3.12 15.88
C SER A 154 -25.47 -3.18 15.88
N GLY A 155 -24.89 -3.82 16.91
CA GLY A 155 -23.43 -3.91 17.09
C GLY A 155 -22.72 -2.60 17.47
N GLY A 156 -23.43 -1.45 17.47
CA GLY A 156 -22.89 -0.16 17.86
C GLY A 156 -21.78 0.38 16.96
N HIS A 157 -21.67 -0.09 15.71
CA HIS A 157 -20.57 0.24 14.80
C HIS A 157 -20.45 1.74 14.47
N ALA A 158 -21.56 2.48 14.58
CA ALA A 158 -21.58 3.93 14.35
C ALA A 158 -21.07 4.77 15.53
N LEU A 159 -20.96 4.17 16.73
CA LEU A 159 -20.79 4.89 17.99
C LEU A 159 -19.34 5.36 18.22
N PRO A 160 -19.13 6.47 18.96
CA PRO A 160 -17.80 7.07 19.13
C PRO A 160 -16.75 6.22 19.84
N TYR A 161 -17.13 5.18 20.59
CA TYR A 161 -16.18 4.29 21.26
C TYR A 161 -15.49 3.31 20.29
N LYS A 162 -16.01 3.16 19.06
CA LYS A 162 -15.36 2.38 18.02
C LYS A 162 -14.19 3.17 17.43
N PRO A 163 -13.09 2.51 17.03
CA PRO A 163 -11.96 3.20 16.43
C PRO A 163 -12.37 4.00 15.18
N VAL A 164 -11.71 5.13 14.94
CA VAL A 164 -12.05 6.04 13.84
C VAL A 164 -11.96 5.34 12.49
N LEU A 165 -10.94 4.49 12.27
CA LEU A 165 -10.79 3.71 11.03
C LEU A 165 -12.02 2.84 10.75
N ASN A 166 -12.48 2.03 11.72
CA ASN A 166 -13.67 1.19 11.54
C ASN A 166 -14.92 2.00 11.17
N ARG A 167 -15.03 3.22 11.70
CA ARG A 167 -16.14 4.13 11.37
C ARG A 167 -15.99 4.74 9.98
N ILE A 168 -14.77 5.03 9.53
CA ILE A 168 -14.46 5.42 8.14
C ILE A 168 -14.83 4.31 7.17
N GLU A 169 -14.42 3.07 7.46
CA GLU A 169 -14.75 1.88 6.68
C GLU A 169 -16.26 1.72 6.54
N LEU A 170 -16.97 1.67 7.66
CA LEU A 170 -18.42 1.55 7.66
C LEU A 170 -19.07 2.69 6.85
N ARG A 171 -18.64 3.93 7.06
CA ARG A 171 -19.18 5.09 6.36
C ARG A 171 -18.95 4.99 4.86
N TYR A 172 -17.74 4.62 4.45
CA TYR A 172 -17.40 4.41 3.05
C TYR A 172 -18.23 3.30 2.42
N PHE A 173 -18.41 2.15 3.10
CA PHE A 173 -19.24 1.04 2.60
C PHE A 173 -20.71 1.43 2.45
N ILE A 174 -21.26 2.18 3.41
CA ILE A 174 -22.62 2.72 3.36
C ILE A 174 -22.79 3.67 2.17
N ASP A 175 -21.93 4.67 2.06
CA ASP A 175 -22.02 5.69 1.00
C ASP A 175 -21.83 5.04 -0.38
N ARG A 176 -20.88 4.10 -0.51
CA ARG A 176 -20.60 3.37 -1.76
C ARG A 176 -21.77 2.46 -2.17
N GLY A 177 -22.33 1.72 -1.23
CA GLY A 177 -23.45 0.80 -1.47
C GLY A 177 -24.83 1.50 -1.53
N GLY A 178 -24.87 2.83 -1.35
CA GLY A 178 -26.11 3.60 -1.34
C GLY A 178 -27.04 3.22 -0.18
N PHE A 179 -26.50 2.78 0.95
CA PHE A 179 -27.29 2.50 2.15
C PHE A 179 -27.65 3.80 2.89
N THR A 180 -28.70 3.77 3.70
CA THR A 180 -29.01 4.90 4.58
C THR A 180 -28.07 4.90 5.80
N ALA A 181 -27.28 5.96 5.95
CA ALA A 181 -26.37 6.09 7.08
C ALA A 181 -27.13 6.33 8.39
N PRO A 182 -26.78 5.63 9.50
CA PRO A 182 -27.31 5.96 10.82
C PRO A 182 -26.94 7.39 11.23
N ALA A 183 -27.86 8.11 11.88
CA ALA A 183 -27.64 9.50 12.29
C ALA A 183 -26.41 9.69 13.21
N ALA A 184 -26.06 8.65 13.99
CA ALA A 184 -24.89 8.66 14.87
C ALA A 184 -23.55 8.52 14.14
N LEU A 185 -23.53 8.17 12.85
CA LEU A 185 -22.31 7.99 12.06
C LEU A 185 -21.98 9.29 11.28
N PRO A 186 -20.92 10.02 11.65
CA PRO A 186 -20.52 11.24 10.95
C PRO A 186 -20.15 10.97 9.49
N GLY A 187 -20.23 12.00 8.65
CA GLY A 187 -19.73 11.93 7.28
C GLY A 187 -18.21 11.72 7.20
N LEU A 188 -17.73 11.21 6.07
CA LEU A 188 -16.31 10.90 5.84
C LEU A 188 -15.38 12.06 6.14
N GLY A 189 -15.72 13.30 5.76
CA GLY A 189 -14.87 14.46 6.04
C GLY A 189 -14.67 14.73 7.53
N THR A 190 -15.68 14.49 8.36
CA THR A 190 -15.55 14.63 9.83
C THR A 190 -14.71 13.52 10.43
N LEU A 191 -14.88 12.29 9.95
CA LEU A 191 -14.08 11.15 10.42
C LEU A 191 -12.62 11.26 9.95
N HIS A 192 -12.36 11.74 8.73
CA HIS A 192 -11.01 11.97 8.22
C HIS A 192 -10.22 12.91 9.12
N ARG A 193 -10.80 14.04 9.57
CA ARG A 193 -10.14 14.98 10.50
C ARG A 193 -9.77 14.37 11.86
N GLN A 194 -10.35 13.22 12.21
CA GLN A 194 -10.05 12.48 13.44
C GLN A 194 -9.06 11.33 13.21
N SER A 195 -8.70 11.08 11.96
CA SER A 195 -7.91 9.91 11.54
C SER A 195 -6.42 10.19 11.60
N ILE A 196 -5.63 9.12 11.63
CA ILE A 196 -4.17 9.19 11.62
C ILE A 196 -3.62 10.00 10.44
N ALA A 197 -4.27 9.98 9.28
CA ALA A 197 -3.82 10.73 8.11
C ALA A 197 -3.92 12.25 8.30
N ALA A 198 -5.01 12.73 8.92
CA ALA A 198 -5.22 14.16 9.13
C ALA A 198 -4.53 14.72 10.39
N LEU A 199 -4.15 13.85 11.34
CA LEU A 199 -3.54 14.26 12.61
C LEU A 199 -2.01 14.46 12.53
N GLY A 200 -1.41 14.36 11.33
CA GLY A 200 0.02 14.57 11.13
C GLY A 200 0.85 13.46 11.78
N PRO A 201 0.87 12.24 11.19
CA PRO A 201 1.49 11.09 11.82
C PRO A 201 3.01 11.26 11.97
N ASP A 202 3.55 10.88 13.11
CA ASP A 202 5.00 10.86 13.34
C ASP A 202 5.62 9.60 12.72
N VAL A 203 6.10 9.73 11.48
CA VAL A 203 6.72 8.65 10.71
C VAL A 203 7.89 7.95 11.42
N LEU A 204 8.55 8.59 12.40
CA LEU A 204 9.62 7.98 13.17
C LEU A 204 9.13 6.85 14.09
N HIS A 205 7.87 6.90 14.51
CA HIS A 205 7.31 6.01 15.54
C HIS A 205 6.12 5.17 15.07
N LEU A 206 5.67 5.33 13.83
CA LEU A 206 4.58 4.52 13.30
C LEU A 206 4.90 3.03 13.35
N THR A 207 4.01 2.28 13.98
CA THR A 207 3.96 0.82 13.91
C THR A 207 3.44 0.35 12.56
N GLU A 208 3.67 -0.91 12.22
CA GLU A 208 3.15 -1.51 10.99
C GLU A 208 1.62 -1.41 10.91
N SER A 209 0.91 -1.72 12.00
CA SER A 209 -0.55 -1.61 12.06
C SER A 209 -1.06 -0.17 11.86
N GLU A 210 -0.32 0.84 12.32
CA GLU A 210 -0.67 2.24 12.08
C GLU A 210 -0.40 2.67 10.64
N ILE A 211 0.60 2.10 9.97
CA ILE A 211 0.83 2.32 8.54
C ILE A 211 -0.33 1.74 7.73
N TYR A 212 -0.78 0.51 8.02
CA TYR A 212 -1.99 -0.06 7.41
C TYR A 212 -3.24 0.80 7.69
N ALA A 213 -3.38 1.31 8.91
CA ALA A 213 -4.49 2.21 9.22
C ALA A 213 -4.41 3.51 8.40
N PHE A 214 -3.21 4.05 8.20
CA PHE A 214 -2.98 5.25 7.39
C PHE A 214 -3.31 5.02 5.91
N THR A 215 -2.85 3.92 5.31
CA THR A 215 -3.14 3.59 3.90
C THR A 215 -4.64 3.40 3.68
N HIS A 216 -5.31 2.65 4.55
CA HIS A 216 -6.76 2.40 4.46
C HIS A 216 -7.58 3.69 4.58
N VAL A 217 -7.21 4.60 5.50
CA VAL A 217 -7.85 5.92 5.57
C VAL A 217 -7.76 6.60 4.21
N LEU A 218 -6.57 6.68 3.61
CA LEU A 218 -6.39 7.32 2.31
C LEU A 218 -7.20 6.63 1.21
N PHE A 219 -7.25 5.30 1.18
CA PHE A 219 -8.06 4.56 0.20
C PHE A 219 -9.54 4.96 0.27
N TYR A 220 -10.11 4.98 1.47
CA TYR A 220 -11.55 5.23 1.63
C TYR A 220 -11.93 6.70 1.50
N VAL A 221 -11.14 7.63 2.05
CA VAL A 221 -11.47 9.07 1.95
C VAL A 221 -11.29 9.58 0.52
N THR A 222 -10.41 8.96 -0.26
CA THR A 222 -10.21 9.31 -1.67
C THR A 222 -11.03 8.47 -2.64
N ASP A 223 -11.78 7.47 -2.17
CA ASP A 223 -12.40 6.45 -3.02
C ASP A 223 -11.40 5.90 -4.06
N PHE A 224 -10.22 5.50 -3.57
CA PHE A 224 -9.10 5.00 -4.37
C PHE A 224 -8.62 6.03 -5.41
N GLY A 225 -8.49 7.29 -5.00
CA GLY A 225 -8.00 8.40 -5.83
C GLY A 225 -9.05 9.16 -6.65
N ARG A 226 -10.30 8.72 -6.64
CA ARG A 226 -11.39 9.31 -7.43
C ARG A 226 -11.93 10.63 -6.88
N ARG A 227 -11.71 10.91 -5.61
CA ARG A 227 -12.10 12.16 -4.95
C ARG A 227 -10.98 12.64 -4.04
N ARG A 228 -10.87 13.97 -3.89
CA ARG A 228 -9.86 14.60 -3.03
C ARG A 228 -10.37 15.79 -2.25
N ASP A 229 -11.66 16.09 -2.39
CA ASP A 229 -12.35 17.17 -1.70
C ASP A 229 -12.28 17.05 -0.17
N LEU A 230 -11.92 15.86 0.35
CA LEU A 230 -11.81 15.58 1.78
C LEU A 230 -10.38 15.70 2.34
N LEU A 231 -9.35 15.84 1.50
CA LEU A 231 -7.93 15.79 1.90
C LEU A 231 -7.37 17.13 2.41
N GLY A 232 -8.23 18.11 2.67
CA GLY A 232 -7.83 19.39 3.24
C GLY A 232 -7.15 20.35 2.25
N GLY A 233 -6.40 21.30 2.79
CA GLY A 233 -5.72 22.34 2.02
C GLY A 233 -4.39 21.88 1.40
N PRO A 234 -3.74 22.74 0.57
CA PRO A 234 -2.47 22.40 -0.08
C PRO A 234 -1.34 21.97 0.87
N GLU A 235 -1.28 22.56 2.07
CA GLU A 235 -0.28 22.23 3.09
C GLU A 235 -0.51 20.83 3.69
N GLU A 236 -1.76 20.49 4.03
CA GLU A 236 -2.12 19.14 4.52
C GLU A 236 -1.82 18.08 3.44
N LEU A 237 -2.17 18.37 2.18
CA LEU A 237 -1.86 17.48 1.06
C LEU A 237 -0.35 17.30 0.85
N ALA A 238 0.45 18.36 1.00
CA ALA A 238 1.90 18.26 0.94
C ALA A 238 2.46 17.39 2.09
N GLY A 239 1.94 17.54 3.30
CA GLY A 239 2.29 16.69 4.45
C GLY A 239 1.94 15.22 4.24
N LEU A 240 0.77 14.92 3.68
CA LEU A 240 0.37 13.56 3.33
C LEU A 240 1.28 12.94 2.27
N ARG A 241 1.60 13.69 1.20
CA ARG A 241 2.52 13.24 0.15
C ARG A 241 3.91 12.94 0.70
N GLU A 242 4.42 13.82 1.57
CA GLU A 242 5.71 13.61 2.23
C GLU A 242 5.70 12.38 3.14
N THR A 243 4.62 12.18 3.90
CA THR A 243 4.43 10.98 4.73
C THR A 243 4.45 9.71 3.89
N VAL A 244 3.66 9.67 2.81
CA VAL A 244 3.62 8.54 1.87
C VAL A 244 5.01 8.30 1.25
N ARG A 245 5.70 9.37 0.82
CA ARG A 245 7.03 9.29 0.21
C ARG A 245 8.05 8.67 1.17
N VAL A 246 8.09 9.12 2.42
CA VAL A 246 9.00 8.57 3.45
C VAL A 246 8.66 7.10 3.72
N LEU A 247 7.39 6.78 3.95
CA LEU A 247 6.97 5.41 4.20
C LEU A 247 7.24 4.49 3.01
N LEU A 248 7.06 4.96 1.77
CA LEU A 248 7.35 4.20 0.55
C LEU A 248 8.83 3.79 0.52
N GLY A 249 9.73 4.73 0.81
CA GLY A 249 11.16 4.43 0.91
C GLY A 249 11.51 3.47 2.05
N VAL A 250 10.83 3.58 3.20
CA VAL A 250 11.01 2.64 4.33
C VAL A 250 10.63 1.23 3.91
N GLN A 251 9.48 1.05 3.28
CA GLN A 251 9.00 -0.28 2.88
C GLN A 251 9.79 -0.86 1.71
N LEU A 252 10.30 -0.01 0.81
CA LEU A 252 11.25 -0.42 -0.23
C LEU A 252 12.54 -0.98 0.38
N ALA A 253 13.14 -0.28 1.35
CA ALA A 253 14.33 -0.74 2.06
C ALA A 253 14.10 -2.02 2.89
N ARG A 254 12.90 -2.19 3.46
CA ARG A 254 12.48 -3.41 4.18
C ARG A 254 12.14 -4.57 3.26
N GLY A 255 11.92 -4.32 1.97
CA GLY A 255 11.35 -5.31 1.06
C GLY A 255 9.91 -5.72 1.44
N SER A 256 9.16 -4.89 2.17
CA SER A 256 7.76 -5.20 2.49
C SER A 256 6.88 -4.88 1.29
N LEU A 257 6.76 -5.83 0.36
CA LEU A 257 6.07 -5.64 -0.91
C LEU A 257 4.57 -5.33 -0.73
N ASP A 258 4.00 -5.79 0.37
CA ASP A 258 2.59 -5.60 0.72
C ASP A 258 2.28 -4.12 0.99
N LEU A 259 2.91 -3.55 2.02
CA LEU A 259 2.80 -2.12 2.31
C LEU A 259 3.38 -1.25 1.20
N LEU A 260 4.40 -1.72 0.46
CA LEU A 260 4.91 -1.02 -0.71
C LEU A 260 3.80 -0.84 -1.76
N ALA A 261 3.04 -1.90 -2.07
CA ALA A 261 1.93 -1.83 -3.02
C ALA A 261 0.82 -0.89 -2.53
N GLU A 262 0.46 -0.95 -1.24
CA GLU A 262 -0.52 -0.04 -0.65
C GLU A 262 -0.07 1.43 -0.72
N LEU A 263 1.20 1.70 -0.46
CA LEU A 263 1.74 3.06 -0.53
C LEU A 263 1.82 3.59 -1.96
N LEU A 264 2.09 2.73 -2.96
CA LEU A 264 1.99 3.11 -4.39
C LEU A 264 0.54 3.45 -4.79
N LEU A 265 -0.45 2.75 -4.22
CA LEU A 265 -1.86 3.13 -4.35
C LEU A 265 -2.14 4.48 -3.66
N CYS A 266 -1.58 4.74 -2.48
CA CYS A 266 -1.67 6.06 -1.84
C CYS A 266 -1.04 7.17 -2.69
N VAL A 267 0.10 6.94 -3.33
CA VAL A 267 0.71 7.89 -4.27
C VAL A 267 -0.30 8.23 -5.37
N SER A 268 -0.85 7.22 -6.04
CA SER A 268 -1.86 7.40 -7.09
C SER A 268 -3.09 8.15 -6.56
N ALA A 269 -3.53 7.82 -5.33
CA ALA A 269 -4.66 8.48 -4.69
C ALA A 269 -4.43 9.96 -4.37
N LEU A 270 -3.18 10.41 -4.27
CA LEU A 270 -2.80 11.80 -3.98
C LEU A 270 -2.34 12.61 -5.22
N SER A 271 -2.13 11.97 -6.38
CA SER A 271 -1.59 12.58 -7.62
C SER A 271 -2.61 13.37 -8.45
N SER A 272 -2.52 14.71 -8.54
CA SER A 272 -3.46 15.60 -9.25
C SER A 272 -3.77 15.17 -10.70
N ASP A 273 -5.02 14.74 -11.00
CA ASP A 273 -5.47 14.43 -12.38
C ASP A 273 -5.50 15.66 -13.30
N GLY A 274 -5.36 16.87 -12.73
CA GLY A 274 -5.46 18.16 -13.42
C GLY A 274 -4.17 18.97 -13.52
N GLU A 275 -3.08 18.55 -12.87
CA GLU A 275 -1.76 19.01 -13.28
C GLU A 275 -1.36 18.13 -14.45
N GLY A 276 -1.89 18.45 -15.62
CA GLY A 276 -1.44 17.86 -16.85
C GLY A 276 0.08 17.82 -16.80
N VAL A 277 0.64 16.66 -17.12
CA VAL A 277 2.05 16.47 -17.46
C VAL A 277 2.34 17.30 -18.73
N GLN A 278 2.14 18.62 -18.66
CA GLN A 278 3.06 19.52 -19.31
C GLN A 278 4.33 19.32 -18.50
N HIS A 279 5.20 18.44 -19.02
CA HIS A 279 6.62 18.50 -18.72
C HIS A 279 6.98 19.98 -18.70
N SER A 280 7.15 20.49 -17.49
CA SER A 280 7.55 21.87 -17.28
C SER A 280 8.78 22.05 -18.14
N GLY A 281 8.76 23.08 -18.99
CA GLY A 281 9.94 23.49 -19.73
C GLY A 281 11.17 23.55 -18.81
N PRO A 282 12.39 23.46 -19.37
CA PRO A 282 13.62 23.11 -18.66
C PRO A 282 14.09 24.17 -17.64
N GLY A 283 13.33 24.47 -16.58
CA GLY A 283 13.71 25.52 -15.66
C GLY A 283 12.95 25.75 -14.36
N ARG A 284 11.82 25.10 -14.01
CA ARG A 284 11.11 25.46 -12.74
C ARG A 284 10.44 24.37 -11.89
N GLY A 285 10.63 23.08 -12.16
CA GLY A 285 10.19 22.02 -11.25
C GLY A 285 11.39 21.34 -10.60
N ARG A 286 11.72 21.67 -9.35
CA ARG A 286 12.60 20.79 -8.56
C ARG A 286 11.84 19.47 -8.38
N SER A 287 12.24 18.42 -9.11
CA SER A 287 11.83 17.05 -8.79
C SER A 287 12.17 16.83 -7.31
N ASP A 288 11.14 16.62 -6.49
CA ASP A 288 11.24 16.54 -5.03
C ASP A 288 11.88 15.22 -4.55
N GLY A 289 12.37 14.40 -5.49
CA GLY A 289 12.92 13.09 -5.20
C GLY A 289 11.85 12.04 -4.89
N SER A 290 10.56 12.30 -5.11
CA SER A 290 9.52 11.28 -4.98
C SER A 290 9.47 10.34 -6.19
N GLU A 291 9.63 10.89 -7.41
CA GLU A 291 9.48 10.16 -8.68
C GLU A 291 10.36 8.89 -8.76
N PHE A 292 11.60 8.96 -8.26
CA PHE A 292 12.47 7.79 -8.32
C PHE A 292 12.06 6.68 -7.34
N LEU A 293 11.46 7.02 -6.19
CA LEU A 293 11.00 6.03 -5.22
C LEU A 293 9.78 5.28 -5.74
N VAL A 294 8.88 5.97 -6.43
CA VAL A 294 7.71 5.36 -7.07
C VAL A 294 8.17 4.43 -8.19
N SER A 295 9.08 4.89 -9.06
CA SER A 295 9.69 4.05 -10.10
C SER A 295 10.44 2.84 -9.52
N ALA A 296 11.21 3.02 -8.44
CA ALA A 296 11.90 1.94 -7.76
C ALA A 296 10.93 0.95 -7.11
N GLY A 297 9.82 1.44 -6.54
CA GLY A 297 8.75 0.61 -5.96
C GLY A 297 8.08 -0.27 -7.01
N TRP A 298 7.69 0.30 -8.15
CA TRP A 298 7.12 -0.48 -9.25
C TRP A 298 8.08 -1.51 -9.80
N ASN A 299 9.35 -1.13 -9.99
CA ASN A 299 10.38 -2.05 -10.44
C ASN A 299 10.66 -3.15 -9.39
N ALA A 300 10.56 -2.86 -8.09
CA ALA A 300 10.68 -3.87 -7.04
C ALA A 300 9.54 -4.88 -7.10
N LEU A 301 8.29 -4.43 -7.25
CA LEU A 301 7.14 -5.33 -7.45
C LEU A 301 7.29 -6.17 -8.72
N ALA A 302 7.68 -5.56 -9.85
CA ALA A 302 7.85 -6.24 -11.13
C ALA A 302 8.98 -7.30 -11.11
N ARG A 303 10.06 -7.04 -10.37
CA ARG A 303 11.16 -8.00 -10.17
C ARG A 303 10.79 -9.13 -9.22
N ALA A 304 10.06 -8.82 -8.16
CA ALA A 304 9.66 -9.82 -7.16
C ALA A 304 8.49 -10.70 -7.60
N ALA A 305 7.71 -10.24 -8.59
CA ALA A 305 6.64 -11.04 -9.17
C ALA A 305 7.17 -12.38 -9.70
N ARG A 306 6.55 -13.46 -9.23
CA ARG A 306 6.85 -14.83 -9.65
C ARG A 306 6.46 -15.02 -11.12
N ALA A 307 6.96 -16.10 -11.72
CA ALA A 307 6.65 -16.43 -13.12
C ALA A 307 5.14 -16.61 -13.38
N ASP A 308 4.39 -17.07 -12.37
CA ASP A 308 2.93 -17.24 -12.41
C ASP A 308 2.16 -15.91 -12.28
N GLY A 309 2.85 -14.81 -11.95
CA GLY A 309 2.27 -13.47 -11.78
C GLY A 309 1.93 -13.09 -10.33
N SER A 310 2.05 -14.01 -9.37
CA SER A 310 1.86 -13.69 -7.95
C SER A 310 3.01 -12.85 -7.39
N VAL A 311 2.68 -11.96 -6.45
CA VAL A 311 3.66 -11.17 -5.69
C VAL A 311 3.70 -11.71 -4.26
N PRO A 312 4.89 -12.14 -3.76
CA PRO A 312 5.00 -12.73 -2.44
C PRO A 312 4.79 -11.71 -1.32
N SER A 313 4.05 -12.10 -0.28
CA SER A 313 3.98 -11.31 0.96
C SER A 313 5.25 -11.50 1.81
N PRO A 314 5.46 -10.67 2.85
CA PRO A 314 6.60 -10.83 3.77
C PRO A 314 6.69 -12.20 4.45
N VAL A 315 5.58 -12.93 4.57
CA VAL A 315 5.54 -14.27 5.20
C VAL A 315 5.77 -15.42 4.20
N HIS A 316 5.89 -15.12 2.91
CA HIS A 316 6.19 -16.14 1.89
C HIS A 316 7.64 -16.66 2.06
N ARG A 317 7.77 -17.98 2.08
CA ARG A 317 9.02 -18.70 2.33
C ARG A 317 9.25 -19.70 1.19
N PRO A 318 10.16 -19.39 0.25
CA PRO A 318 10.48 -20.30 -0.86
C PRO A 318 10.90 -21.69 -0.40
N ASP A 319 11.65 -21.76 0.70
CA ASP A 319 12.10 -23.01 1.32
C ASP A 319 10.96 -23.91 1.81
N ILE A 320 9.83 -23.32 2.23
CA ILE A 320 8.62 -24.09 2.58
C ILE A 320 7.94 -24.58 1.30
N LEU A 321 7.83 -23.73 0.27
CA LEU A 321 7.20 -24.08 -1.00
C LEU A 321 7.90 -25.26 -1.69
N ASP A 322 9.24 -25.31 -1.66
CA ASP A 322 10.04 -26.38 -2.26
C ASP A 322 9.70 -27.78 -1.71
N GLY A 323 9.19 -27.84 -0.47
CA GLY A 323 8.75 -29.08 0.18
C GLY A 323 7.27 -29.44 -0.06
N LEU A 324 6.52 -28.63 -0.78
CA LEU A 324 5.07 -28.81 -1.01
C LEU A 324 4.79 -29.17 -2.48
N THR A 325 3.71 -29.93 -2.69
CA THR A 325 3.25 -30.33 -4.04
C THR A 325 1.72 -30.27 -4.15
N GLY A 326 1.21 -30.16 -5.38
CA GLY A 326 -0.23 -30.21 -5.66
C GLY A 326 -1.01 -29.12 -4.93
N ASP A 327 -2.20 -29.46 -4.41
CA ASP A 327 -3.09 -28.51 -3.74
C ASP A 327 -2.47 -27.83 -2.52
N LYS A 328 -1.55 -28.49 -1.80
CA LYS A 328 -0.86 -27.86 -0.66
C LYS A 328 0.09 -26.75 -1.12
N ALA A 329 0.80 -26.95 -2.23
CA ALA A 329 1.65 -25.91 -2.81
C ALA A 329 0.80 -24.74 -3.34
N ALA A 330 -0.31 -25.06 -4.03
CA ALA A 330 -1.25 -24.05 -4.52
C ALA A 330 -1.87 -23.24 -3.37
N ALA A 331 -2.36 -23.91 -2.33
CA ALA A 331 -2.88 -23.28 -1.12
C ALA A 331 -1.83 -22.39 -0.45
N TYR A 332 -0.60 -22.87 -0.31
CA TYR A 332 0.49 -22.11 0.29
C TYR A 332 0.79 -20.83 -0.50
N VAL A 333 0.94 -20.93 -1.83
CA VAL A 333 1.15 -19.77 -2.70
C VAL A 333 -0.04 -18.82 -2.59
N PHE A 334 -1.27 -19.31 -2.67
CA PHE A 334 -2.45 -18.47 -2.53
C PHE A 334 -2.47 -17.74 -1.19
N GLY A 335 -2.39 -18.49 -0.08
CA GLY A 335 -2.47 -17.96 1.28
C GLY A 335 -1.34 -16.99 1.65
N THR A 336 -0.20 -17.06 0.96
CA THR A 336 0.98 -16.20 1.23
C THR A 336 1.22 -15.15 0.15
N CYS A 337 0.47 -15.12 -0.96
CA CYS A 337 0.67 -14.15 -2.04
C CYS A 337 -0.60 -13.37 -2.42
N TYR A 338 -1.81 -13.86 -2.13
CA TYR A 338 -3.02 -13.26 -2.73
C TYR A 338 -3.18 -11.78 -2.38
N HIS A 339 -3.00 -11.41 -1.11
CA HIS A 339 -3.24 -10.04 -0.64
C HIS A 339 -2.30 -9.05 -1.32
N THR A 340 -0.98 -9.30 -1.25
CA THR A 340 0.04 -8.48 -1.91
C THR A 340 -0.16 -8.42 -3.43
N THR A 341 -0.60 -9.52 -4.05
CA THR A 341 -0.91 -9.57 -5.49
C THR A 341 -2.11 -8.66 -5.84
N LEU A 342 -3.18 -8.71 -5.04
CA LEU A 342 -4.34 -7.83 -5.23
C LEU A 342 -4.02 -6.37 -4.95
N ALA A 343 -3.27 -6.07 -3.88
CA ALA A 343 -2.84 -4.71 -3.56
C ALA A 343 -2.00 -4.11 -4.70
N ALA A 344 -1.09 -4.90 -5.27
CA ALA A 344 -0.26 -4.48 -6.41
C ALA A 344 -1.11 -4.25 -7.68
N ALA A 345 -2.08 -5.12 -7.95
CA ALA A 345 -3.03 -4.94 -9.05
C ALA A 345 -3.92 -3.70 -8.85
N LEU A 346 -4.36 -3.45 -7.61
CA LEU A 346 -5.19 -2.31 -7.23
C LEU A 346 -4.44 -1.00 -7.41
N ALA A 347 -3.19 -0.95 -6.94
CA ALA A 347 -2.28 0.17 -7.14
C ALA A 347 -2.09 0.47 -8.63
N ALA A 348 -1.85 -0.57 -9.44
CA ALA A 348 -1.58 -0.40 -10.87
C ALA A 348 -2.85 0.00 -11.64
N GLY A 349 -4.01 -0.57 -11.28
CA GLY A 349 -5.29 -0.24 -11.88
C GLY A 349 -5.83 1.15 -11.51
N ALA A 350 -5.37 1.72 -10.40
CA ALA A 350 -5.68 3.09 -9.99
C ALA A 350 -4.69 4.13 -10.54
N ALA A 351 -3.55 3.70 -11.10
CA ALA A 351 -2.54 4.61 -11.62
C ALA A 351 -3.05 5.32 -12.91
N PRO A 352 -2.90 6.65 -13.03
CA PRO A 352 -3.37 7.42 -14.19
C PRO A 352 -2.80 6.98 -15.56
N ALA A 353 -1.64 6.33 -15.55
CA ALA A 353 -0.91 5.89 -16.74
C ALA A 353 -1.36 4.52 -17.29
N ALA A 354 -2.24 3.78 -16.60
CA ALA A 354 -2.60 2.42 -17.00
C ALA A 354 -3.46 2.33 -18.28
N VAL A 355 -3.90 3.47 -18.84
CA VAL A 355 -4.61 3.51 -20.14
C VAL A 355 -3.57 3.82 -21.23
N PRO A 356 -3.24 2.86 -22.11
CA PRO A 356 -2.28 3.08 -23.18
C PRO A 356 -2.80 4.16 -24.12
N LYS A 357 -2.30 5.39 -23.99
CA LYS A 357 -2.49 6.40 -25.03
C LYS A 357 -1.59 6.00 -26.17
N GLY A 358 -2.20 5.64 -27.31
CA GLY A 358 -1.52 5.12 -28.50
C GLY A 358 -0.12 5.72 -28.71
N SER A 359 0.87 4.83 -28.66
CA SER A 359 2.30 5.02 -28.92
C SER A 359 2.62 6.26 -29.78
N ARG A 360 3.00 7.37 -29.12
CA ARG A 360 3.86 8.39 -29.74
C ARG A 360 5.29 8.11 -29.30
N ALA A 361 5.94 7.23 -30.06
CA ALA A 361 7.35 6.90 -29.94
C ALA A 361 8.19 8.02 -30.57
N ASP A 362 8.22 9.22 -29.97
CA ASP A 362 9.10 10.31 -30.43
C ASP A 362 9.53 11.15 -29.22
N GLY A 363 10.45 10.60 -28.43
CA GLY A 363 11.02 11.29 -27.28
C GLY A 363 12.26 10.59 -26.79
N ALA A 364 13.39 10.78 -27.49
CA ALA A 364 14.72 10.44 -26.99
C ALA A 364 15.05 11.36 -25.79
N GLY A 365 14.45 11.07 -24.63
CA GLY A 365 14.69 11.78 -23.39
C GLY A 365 16.06 11.40 -22.83
N ASN A 366 16.85 12.41 -22.48
CA ASN A 366 18.16 12.31 -21.85
C ASN A 366 18.17 11.21 -20.77
N SER A 367 18.93 10.14 -21.02
CA SER A 367 19.21 9.08 -20.05
C SER A 367 20.03 9.68 -18.90
N CYS A 368 19.33 10.16 -17.88
CA CYS A 368 19.94 10.44 -16.59
C CYS A 368 20.37 9.08 -16.02
N ALA A 369 21.62 8.98 -15.56
CA ALA A 369 22.12 7.75 -14.94
C ALA A 369 21.15 7.31 -13.85
N PRO A 370 20.84 6.00 -13.74
CA PRO A 370 19.87 5.52 -12.77
C PRO A 370 20.31 5.96 -11.36
N PRO A 371 19.38 6.48 -10.54
CA PRO A 371 19.71 6.85 -9.18
C PRO A 371 20.30 5.66 -8.44
N THR A 372 21.20 5.94 -7.50
CA THR A 372 21.73 4.91 -6.58
C THR A 372 20.54 4.19 -5.95
N PRO A 373 20.49 2.84 -5.92
CA PRO A 373 19.38 2.11 -5.33
C PRO A 373 19.22 2.46 -3.84
N MET A 374 17.99 2.36 -3.33
CA MET A 374 17.72 2.46 -1.90
C MET A 374 18.50 1.36 -1.16
N PRO A 375 19.30 1.68 -0.14
CA PRO A 375 19.97 0.66 0.67
C PRO A 375 18.92 -0.19 1.40
N ARG A 376 19.21 -1.48 1.61
CA ARG A 376 18.32 -2.36 2.38
C ARG A 376 18.34 -1.94 3.85
N ALA A 377 17.30 -2.33 4.59
CA ALA A 377 17.18 -2.05 6.03
C ALA A 377 18.13 -2.90 6.89
N GLY A 378 19.43 -2.87 6.57
CA GLY A 378 20.52 -3.47 7.35
C GLY A 378 21.53 -2.40 7.76
N PRO A 379 22.04 -2.44 9.00
CA PRO A 379 22.86 -1.37 9.56
C PRO A 379 24.11 -1.06 8.70
N GLU A 380 24.83 -2.09 8.25
CA GLU A 380 26.05 -1.89 7.46
C GLU A 380 25.81 -1.30 6.06
N GLU A 381 24.68 -1.65 5.41
CA GLU A 381 24.32 -1.07 4.13
C GLU A 381 23.94 0.40 4.27
N ILE A 382 23.15 0.74 5.30
CA ILE A 382 22.75 2.13 5.59
C ILE A 382 23.98 2.97 5.93
N ARG A 383 24.89 2.48 6.78
CA ARG A 383 26.13 3.19 7.13
C ARG A 383 27.05 3.37 5.91
N ARG A 384 27.17 2.36 5.05
CA ARG A 384 27.93 2.46 3.80
C ARG A 384 27.34 3.55 2.90
N TRP A 385 26.02 3.56 2.75
CA TRP A 385 25.33 4.60 2.00
C TRP A 385 25.56 6.00 2.61
N ALA A 386 25.41 6.13 3.93
CA ALA A 386 25.54 7.41 4.63
C ALA A 386 26.95 8.00 4.50
N ARG A 387 27.99 7.17 4.68
CA ARG A 387 29.39 7.58 4.45
C ARG A 387 29.65 8.01 3.00
N ALA A 388 29.10 7.27 2.03
CA ALA A 388 29.22 7.62 0.62
C ALA A 388 28.51 8.96 0.32
N ALA A 389 27.30 9.16 0.82
CA ALA A 389 26.55 10.41 0.66
C ALA A 389 27.27 11.60 1.29
N ALA A 390 27.80 11.45 2.50
CA ALA A 390 28.56 12.50 3.21
C ALA A 390 29.87 12.89 2.48
N SER A 391 30.49 11.96 1.75
CA SER A 391 31.73 12.22 1.01
C SER A 391 31.54 12.97 -0.32
N ARG A 392 30.31 12.99 -0.87
CA ARG A 392 30.01 13.58 -2.20
C ARG A 392 29.94 15.10 -2.22
N THR A 393 29.92 15.74 -1.05
CA THR A 393 29.65 17.19 -0.91
C THR A 393 30.87 18.09 -1.21
N SER A 394 32.00 17.52 -1.60
CA SER A 394 33.23 18.27 -1.92
C SER A 394 33.40 18.63 -3.40
N GLY A 395 32.41 18.36 -4.28
CA GLY A 395 32.46 18.71 -5.70
C GLY A 395 31.12 19.16 -6.29
N PRO A 396 31.08 19.72 -7.51
CA PRO A 396 29.85 20.08 -8.20
C PRO A 396 29.07 18.79 -8.54
N ALA A 397 28.15 18.39 -7.68
CA ALA A 397 27.33 17.21 -7.97
C ALA A 397 26.38 17.50 -9.13
N ARG A 398 26.06 16.46 -9.90
CA ARG A 398 25.07 16.54 -10.97
C ARG A 398 23.70 16.86 -10.36
N GLU A 399 22.92 17.73 -11.02
CA GLU A 399 21.65 18.25 -10.49
C GLU A 399 20.63 17.16 -10.05
N GLY A 400 20.72 15.93 -10.60
CA GLY A 400 19.88 14.79 -10.20
C GLY A 400 20.36 13.97 -9.00
N GLU A 401 21.65 13.95 -8.70
CA GLU A 401 22.21 13.08 -7.63
C GLU A 401 21.84 13.58 -6.23
N HIS A 402 21.74 14.90 -6.06
CA HIS A 402 21.29 15.50 -4.82
C HIS A 402 19.81 15.17 -4.51
N GLY A 403 18.96 15.13 -5.54
CA GLY A 403 17.54 14.79 -5.38
C GLY A 403 17.36 13.35 -4.88
N ALA A 404 18.08 12.39 -5.47
CA ALA A 404 18.06 11.00 -5.04
C ALA A 404 18.56 10.82 -3.59
N CYS A 405 19.69 11.44 -3.25
CA CYS A 405 20.23 11.36 -1.89
C CYS A 405 19.25 11.96 -0.86
N ARG A 406 18.62 13.09 -1.20
CA ARG A 406 17.58 13.70 -0.35
C ARG A 406 16.37 12.80 -0.17
N GLY A 407 15.93 12.12 -1.23
CA GLY A 407 14.81 11.20 -1.18
C GLY A 407 15.03 10.02 -0.22
N HIS A 408 16.27 9.53 -0.10
CA HIS A 408 16.64 8.42 0.79
C HIS A 408 16.74 8.80 2.27
N LEU A 409 17.08 10.04 2.60
CA LEU A 409 17.40 10.42 3.99
C LEU A 409 16.23 10.19 4.95
N GLY A 410 15.03 10.64 4.60
CA GLY A 410 13.85 10.46 5.46
C GLY A 410 13.61 8.99 5.83
N PRO A 411 13.51 8.08 4.84
CA PRO A 411 13.42 6.65 5.09
C PRO A 411 14.52 6.09 6.01
N LEU A 412 15.77 6.49 5.80
CA LEU A 412 16.90 5.95 6.56
C LEU A 412 16.93 6.47 8.02
N LEU A 413 16.50 7.71 8.25
CA LEU A 413 16.28 8.23 9.60
C LEU A 413 15.20 7.44 10.33
N VAL A 414 14.06 7.19 9.67
CA VAL A 414 12.97 6.37 10.24
C VAL A 414 13.49 4.98 10.61
N LEU A 415 14.20 4.31 9.70
CA LEU A 415 14.75 2.97 9.95
C LEU A 415 15.70 2.94 11.15
N ALA A 416 16.65 3.88 11.21
CA ALA A 416 17.61 3.96 12.32
C ALA A 416 16.92 4.29 13.65
N VAL A 417 15.90 5.16 13.63
CA VAL A 417 15.12 5.49 14.83
C VAL A 417 14.33 4.27 15.32
N GLN A 418 13.60 3.60 14.43
CA GLN A 418 12.78 2.44 14.78
C GLN A 418 13.63 1.24 15.24
N ALA A 419 14.85 1.09 14.71
CA ALA A 419 15.79 0.06 15.16
C ALA A 419 16.49 0.41 16.49
N ARG A 420 16.31 1.64 17.01
CA ARG A 420 17.01 2.19 18.19
C ARG A 420 18.52 2.05 18.08
N ASP A 421 19.06 2.35 16.90
CA ASP A 421 20.49 2.21 16.60
C ASP A 421 21.15 3.60 16.56
N PRO A 422 21.78 4.06 17.67
CA PRO A 422 22.36 5.39 17.75
C PRO A 422 23.54 5.59 16.79
N ASP A 423 24.29 4.53 16.48
CA ASP A 423 25.46 4.60 15.60
C ASP A 423 25.05 4.79 14.14
N VAL A 424 24.06 4.00 13.68
CA VAL A 424 23.48 4.18 12.35
C VAL A 424 22.80 5.54 12.24
N LEU A 425 22.06 5.96 13.27
CA LEU A 425 21.38 7.25 13.29
C LEU A 425 22.36 8.42 13.19
N ALA A 426 23.48 8.37 13.91
CA ALA A 426 24.53 9.38 13.85
C ALA A 426 25.16 9.49 12.45
N ASP A 427 25.45 8.36 11.80
CA ASP A 427 26.00 8.33 10.43
C ASP A 427 25.01 8.97 9.43
N VAL A 428 23.71 8.66 9.53
CA VAL A 428 22.68 9.24 8.64
C VAL A 428 22.47 10.73 8.91
N LEU A 429 22.49 11.17 10.17
CA LEU A 429 22.39 12.59 10.53
C LEU A 429 23.58 13.40 10.03
N LEU A 430 24.79 12.85 10.10
CA LEU A 430 25.99 13.48 9.52
C LEU A 430 25.85 13.63 8.00
N ALA A 431 25.32 12.62 7.31
CA ALA A 431 25.03 12.72 5.88
C ALA A 431 23.99 13.81 5.58
N ALA A 432 22.93 13.91 6.38
CA ALA A 432 21.92 14.96 6.25
C ALA A 432 22.50 16.37 6.45
N GLU A 433 23.36 16.57 7.44
CA GLU A 433 24.05 17.85 7.67
C GLU A 433 24.92 18.24 6.48
N ARG A 434 25.72 17.31 5.96
CA ARG A 434 26.59 17.53 4.78
C ARG A 434 25.79 17.89 3.54
N LEU A 435 24.60 17.31 3.39
CA LEU A 435 23.67 17.61 2.30
C LEU A 435 22.87 18.91 2.52
N GLY A 436 23.13 19.66 3.61
CA GLY A 436 22.48 20.93 3.89
C GLY A 436 21.04 20.80 4.40
N LEU A 437 20.67 19.64 4.95
CA LEU A 437 19.31 19.31 5.37
C LEU A 437 19.10 19.37 6.89
N GLY A 438 20.04 19.95 7.64
CA GLY A 438 19.90 20.14 9.10
C GLY A 438 18.67 20.98 9.52
N GLY A 439 18.13 21.78 8.60
CA GLY A 439 16.90 22.56 8.80
C GLY A 439 15.59 21.78 8.54
N ASP A 440 15.65 20.51 8.16
CA ASP A 440 14.48 19.67 7.96
C ASP A 440 13.85 19.25 9.30
N SER A 441 12.52 19.19 9.39
CA SER A 441 11.83 18.86 10.64
C SER A 441 12.10 17.43 11.10
N LEU A 442 12.15 16.47 10.17
CA LEU A 442 12.41 15.07 10.46
C LEU A 442 13.84 14.88 10.97
N VAL A 443 14.81 15.56 10.35
CA VAL A 443 16.22 15.58 10.79
C VAL A 443 16.36 16.13 12.20
N ARG A 444 15.68 17.25 12.53
CA ARG A 444 15.69 17.81 13.89
C ARG A 444 15.09 16.86 14.93
N SER A 445 13.96 16.24 14.62
CA SER A 445 13.33 15.26 15.53
C SER A 445 14.25 14.06 15.78
N ALA A 446 14.85 13.51 14.73
CA ALA A 446 15.84 12.44 14.82
C ALA A 446 17.08 12.82 15.64
N GLN A 447 17.60 14.04 15.47
CA GLN A 447 18.72 14.56 16.26
C GLN A 447 18.37 14.70 17.75
N ALA A 448 17.15 15.12 18.06
CA ALA A 448 16.67 15.22 19.44
C ALA A 448 16.59 13.84 20.11
N LEU A 449 16.12 12.82 19.39
CA LEU A 449 16.09 11.43 19.86
C LEU A 449 17.50 10.87 20.12
N LEU A 450 18.43 11.07 19.17
CA LEU A 450 19.83 10.64 19.37
C LEU A 450 20.45 11.27 20.62
N THR A 451 20.17 12.56 20.84
CA THR A 451 20.65 13.28 22.03
C THR A 451 20.04 12.71 23.32
N ALA A 452 18.77 12.30 23.28
CA ALA A 452 18.09 11.70 24.42
C ALA A 452 18.63 10.30 24.76
N TRP A 453 19.01 9.49 23.76
CA TRP A 453 19.60 8.16 23.98
C TRP A 453 21.02 8.20 24.52
N SER A 454 21.73 9.32 24.33
CA SER A 454 23.13 9.49 24.76
C SER A 454 23.25 10.02 26.20
N ARG A 455 22.14 10.29 26.88
CA ARG A 455 22.07 10.74 28.29
C ARG A 455 21.63 9.59 29.16
#